data_AF-A0A9R1Q1X2-F1
#
_entry.id   AF-A0A9R1Q1X2-F1
#
_cell.length_a   1.000
_cell.length_b   1.000
_cell.length_c   1.000
_cell.angle_alpha   90.00
_cell.angle_beta   90.00
_cell.angle_gamma   90.00
#
_symmetry.space_group_name_H-M   'P 1'
#
loop_
_entity.id
_entity.type
_entity.pdbx_description
1 polymer ?
#
loop_
_entity_poly.entity_id
_entity_poly.type
_entity_poly.pdbx_seq_one_letter_code
_entity_poly.pdbx_strand_id
1 'polypeptide(L)'
;MEGGGATSSSHKRVALVTGANRGIGLEVCRQLASGGATVVLTARDEKRGAVAVDALRELGLPDVVFHKLDVGEPSSAARLADFVRDRFGRLDVLVRLGFSFPVSTLSDWILRCIVTCECLVLLPLQVNNAGVSGVRMDIGDPAALHQVRTSMSAVERLEWFNQRTTEPFEEAEECLRTNYHGTKNVTEALLPLLLSSSDARVVNVSSSYGLLRVFQWRRT
;
A
#
# COMPACT_ATOMS: atom_id res chain seq x y z
N MET A 1 30.96 25.85 34.52
CA MET A 1 29.78 25.12 35.02
C MET A 1 29.04 24.63 33.80
N GLU A 2 29.27 23.37 33.44
CA GLU A 2 28.49 22.66 32.41
C GLU A 2 27.11 22.31 32.97
N GLY A 3 26.12 22.13 32.09
CA GLY A 3 24.95 21.29 32.39
C GLY A 3 23.66 21.80 31.77
N GLY A 4 23.23 21.15 30.68
CA GLY A 4 21.87 21.33 30.14
C GLY A 4 21.64 20.83 28.72
N GLY A 5 22.39 19.84 28.24
CA GLY A 5 22.09 19.18 26.97
C GLY A 5 20.88 18.26 27.13
N ALA A 6 19.71 18.68 26.63
CA ALA A 6 18.58 17.78 26.47
C ALA A 6 18.96 16.68 25.47
N THR A 7 19.17 15.46 25.96
CA THR A 7 19.31 14.27 25.12
C THR A 7 17.93 13.92 24.56
N SER A 8 17.53 14.53 23.45
CA SER A 8 16.43 13.98 22.65
C SER A 8 16.96 12.74 21.95
N SER A 9 16.74 11.54 22.51
CA SER A 9 16.89 10.32 21.73
C SER A 9 15.80 10.35 20.66
N SER A 10 16.10 10.91 19.49
CA SER A 10 15.18 10.91 18.35
C SER A 10 15.04 9.47 17.88
N HIS A 11 14.09 8.73 18.47
CA HIS A 11 13.80 7.37 18.06
C HIS A 11 13.38 7.38 16.58
N LYS A 12 14.11 6.65 15.73
CA LYS A 12 13.77 6.48 14.32
C LYS A 12 12.34 5.95 14.22
N ARG A 13 11.54 6.57 13.34
CA ARG A 13 10.16 6.11 13.09
C ARG A 13 10.19 4.72 12.47
N VAL A 14 9.28 3.85 12.90
CA VAL A 14 9.11 2.51 12.34
C VAL A 14 7.89 2.53 11.43
N ALA A 15 8.11 2.28 10.14
CA ALA A 15 7.08 2.23 9.14
C ALA A 15 6.93 0.83 8.57
N LEU A 16 5.70 0.36 8.38
CA LEU A 16 5.40 -0.92 7.76
C LEU A 16 4.64 -0.67 6.46
N VAL A 17 5.11 -1.28 5.37
CA VAL A 17 4.50 -1.13 4.04
C VAL A 17 4.08 -2.49 3.52
N THR A 18 2.80 -2.63 3.20
CA THR A 18 2.24 -3.86 2.62
C THR A 18 2.50 -3.93 1.11
N GLY A 19 2.71 -5.14 0.56
CA GLY A 19 2.80 -5.34 -0.90
C GLY A 19 3.93 -4.57 -1.58
N ALA A 20 5.05 -4.39 -0.89
CA ALA A 20 6.08 -3.41 -1.22
C ALA A 20 7.28 -3.95 -2.01
N ASN A 21 7.17 -5.14 -2.61
CA ASN A 21 8.23 -5.71 -3.42
C ASN A 21 8.37 -5.10 -4.84
N ARG A 22 7.49 -4.18 -5.23
CA ARG A 22 7.50 -3.48 -6.53
C ARG A 22 6.61 -2.24 -6.52
N GLY A 23 6.66 -1.46 -7.61
CA GLY A 23 5.71 -0.39 -7.91
C GLY A 23 5.69 0.70 -6.83
N ILE A 24 4.50 1.17 -6.49
CA ILE A 24 4.29 2.23 -5.49
C ILE A 24 4.92 1.85 -4.15
N GLY A 25 4.79 0.60 -3.72
CA GLY A 25 5.26 0.22 -2.39
C GLY A 25 6.74 0.19 -2.22
N LEU A 26 7.46 -0.23 -3.26
CA LEU A 26 8.90 -0.13 -3.26
C LEU A 26 9.37 1.32 -3.18
N GLU A 27 8.71 2.21 -3.91
CA GLU A 27 9.03 3.65 -3.90
C GLU A 27 8.69 4.31 -2.56
N VAL A 28 7.56 3.94 -1.94
CA VAL A 28 7.22 4.38 -0.59
C VAL A 28 8.28 3.92 0.42
N CYS A 29 8.73 2.65 0.34
CA CYS A 29 9.82 2.17 1.18
C CYS A 29 11.10 3.00 0.97
N ARG A 30 11.46 3.30 -0.28
CA ARG A 30 12.63 4.12 -0.63
C ARG A 30 12.56 5.50 0.02
N GLN A 31 11.42 6.20 -0.14
CA GLN A 31 11.25 7.55 0.36
C GLN A 31 11.20 7.61 1.90
N LEU A 32 10.50 6.67 2.55
CA LEU A 32 10.46 6.58 4.01
C LEU A 32 11.85 6.30 4.60
N ALA A 33 12.60 5.37 4.01
CA ALA A 33 13.96 5.07 4.44
C ALA A 33 14.92 6.25 4.19
N SER A 34 14.78 6.94 3.06
CA SER A 34 15.55 8.17 2.77
C SER A 34 15.24 9.29 3.77
N GLY A 35 14.01 9.30 4.31
CA GLY A 35 13.60 10.20 5.39
C GLY A 35 14.04 9.76 6.79
N GLY A 36 14.89 8.73 6.90
CA GLY A 36 15.46 8.25 8.16
C GLY A 36 14.56 7.31 8.97
N ALA A 37 13.45 6.83 8.40
CA ALA A 37 12.61 5.81 9.04
C ALA A 37 13.21 4.41 8.88
N THR A 38 13.00 3.55 9.86
CA THR A 38 13.17 2.12 9.71
C THR A 38 11.94 1.53 9.04
N VAL A 39 12.13 0.83 7.92
CA VAL A 39 11.03 0.36 7.08
C VAL A 39 10.95 -1.17 7.10
N VAL A 40 9.80 -1.69 7.49
CA VAL A 40 9.41 -3.10 7.32
C VAL A 40 8.71 -3.24 5.97
N LEU A 41 9.47 -3.70 4.98
CA LEU A 41 8.98 -4.04 3.64
C LEU A 41 8.34 -5.42 3.70
N THR A 42 7.07 -5.52 3.30
CA THR A 42 6.39 -6.82 3.29
C THR A 42 5.88 -7.21 1.91
N ALA A 43 5.91 -8.51 1.64
CA ALA A 43 5.39 -9.11 0.43
C ALA A 43 5.02 -10.58 0.66
N ARG A 44 4.16 -11.11 -0.20
CA ARG A 44 3.75 -12.53 -0.16
C ARG A 44 4.88 -13.47 -0.60
N ASP A 45 5.67 -13.04 -1.58
CA ASP A 45 6.79 -13.79 -2.14
C ASP A 45 8.10 -13.36 -1.47
N GLU A 46 8.75 -14.30 -0.80
CA GLU A 46 10.00 -14.06 -0.06
C GLU A 46 11.17 -13.70 -0.97
N LYS A 47 11.28 -14.36 -2.13
CA LYS A 47 12.39 -14.11 -3.08
C LYS A 47 12.29 -12.70 -3.65
N ARG A 48 11.09 -12.29 -4.06
CA ARG A 48 10.85 -10.94 -4.59
C ARG A 48 11.00 -9.88 -3.51
N GLY A 49 10.62 -10.19 -2.26
CA GLY A 49 10.84 -9.32 -1.11
C GLY A 49 12.32 -9.10 -0.80
N ALA A 50 13.12 -10.16 -0.81
CA ALA A 50 14.56 -10.08 -0.61
C ALA A 50 15.24 -9.24 -1.69
N VAL A 51 14.95 -9.50 -2.96
CA VAL A 51 15.48 -8.71 -4.10
C VAL A 51 15.13 -7.22 -3.96
N ALA A 52 13.90 -6.91 -3.52
CA ALA A 52 13.47 -5.52 -3.31
C ALA A 52 14.24 -4.83 -2.18
N VAL A 53 14.54 -5.54 -1.08
CA VAL A 53 15.36 -4.99 0.02
C VAL A 53 16.80 -4.79 -0.42
N ASP A 54 17.38 -5.74 -1.16
CA ASP A 54 18.76 -5.62 -1.63
C ASP A 54 18.91 -4.44 -2.61
N ALA A 55 17.94 -4.24 -3.51
CA ALA A 55 17.91 -3.06 -4.38
C ALA A 55 17.86 -1.73 -3.59
N LEU A 56 17.13 -1.67 -2.46
CA LEU A 56 17.10 -0.49 -1.61
C LEU A 56 18.42 -0.28 -0.85
N ARG A 57 19.07 -1.38 -0.43
CA ARG A 57 20.39 -1.32 0.23
C ARG A 57 21.49 -0.84 -0.70
N GLU A 58 21.48 -1.27 -1.95
CA GLU A 58 22.40 -0.78 -2.99
C GLU A 58 22.27 0.73 -3.22
N LEU A 59 21.09 1.30 -2.98
CA LEU A 59 20.84 2.74 -3.00
C LEU A 59 21.27 3.47 -1.71
N GLY A 60 21.94 2.77 -0.77
CA GLY A 60 22.41 3.35 0.49
C GLY A 60 21.34 3.45 1.57
N LEU A 61 20.27 2.64 1.50
CA LEU A 61 19.17 2.63 2.48
C LEU A 61 19.21 1.34 3.32
N PRO A 62 20.07 1.25 4.36
CA PRO A 62 20.28 0.03 5.14
C PRO A 62 19.13 -0.27 6.11
N ASP A 63 18.35 0.74 6.49
CA ASP A 63 17.27 0.65 7.50
C ASP A 63 15.97 0.00 6.96
N VAL A 64 16.09 -0.89 5.95
CA VAL A 64 14.98 -1.63 5.37
C VAL A 64 15.11 -3.11 5.71
N VAL A 65 14.05 -3.68 6.30
CA VAL A 65 13.96 -5.09 6.67
C VAL A 65 12.80 -5.75 5.94
N PHE A 66 13.01 -6.97 5.47
CA PHE A 66 11.95 -7.76 4.86
C PHE A 66 11.20 -8.57 5.93
N HIS A 67 9.88 -8.65 5.81
CA HIS A 67 9.07 -9.67 6.48
C HIS A 67 7.98 -10.17 5.54
N LYS A 68 7.78 -11.50 5.47
CA LYS A 68 6.70 -12.07 4.66
C LYS A 68 5.34 -11.66 5.21
N LEU A 69 4.44 -11.30 4.31
CA LEU A 69 3.04 -11.05 4.64
C LEU A 69 2.15 -11.54 3.51
N ASP A 70 1.29 -12.50 3.82
CA ASP A 70 0.08 -12.74 3.04
C ASP A 70 -1.12 -12.14 3.80
N VAL A 71 -1.69 -11.06 3.26
CA VAL A 71 -2.84 -10.40 3.88
C VAL A 71 -4.08 -11.29 3.89
N GLY A 72 -4.14 -12.27 3.00
CA GLY A 72 -5.22 -13.26 2.95
C GLY A 72 -5.13 -14.35 4.02
N GLU A 73 -4.01 -14.42 4.76
CA GLU A 73 -3.76 -15.42 5.80
C GLU A 73 -3.71 -14.75 7.19
N PRO A 74 -4.71 -14.94 8.08
CA PRO A 74 -4.72 -14.32 9.41
C PRO A 74 -3.49 -14.64 10.26
N SER A 75 -2.98 -15.88 10.17
CA SER A 75 -1.78 -16.30 10.90
C SER A 75 -0.53 -15.52 10.46
N SER A 76 -0.48 -15.06 9.19
CA SER A 76 0.62 -14.25 8.67
C SER A 76 0.64 -12.85 9.29
N ALA A 77 -0.53 -12.25 9.53
CA ALA A 77 -0.63 -10.95 10.18
C ALA A 77 -0.21 -11.02 11.65
N ALA A 78 -0.57 -12.11 12.36
CA ALA A 78 -0.14 -12.33 13.74
C ALA A 78 1.39 -12.47 13.85
N ARG A 79 2.01 -13.29 13.00
CA ARG A 79 3.49 -13.44 12.96
C ARG A 79 4.19 -12.10 12.70
N LEU A 80 3.64 -11.27 11.82
CA LEU A 80 4.16 -9.95 11.54
C LEU A 80 4.06 -9.02 12.75
N ALA A 81 2.94 -9.04 13.47
CA ALA A 81 2.77 -8.26 14.69
C ALA A 81 3.77 -8.69 15.78
N ASP A 82 3.98 -9.99 15.96
CA ASP A 82 4.97 -10.52 16.91
C ASP A 82 6.39 -10.06 16.52
N PHE A 83 6.76 -10.19 15.25
CA PHE A 83 8.05 -9.71 14.74
C PHE A 83 8.27 -8.22 15.01
N VAL A 84 7.26 -7.37 14.74
CA VAL A 84 7.38 -5.92 14.96
C VAL A 84 7.48 -5.61 16.44
N ARG A 85 6.72 -6.31 17.28
CA ARG A 85 6.77 -6.16 18.74
C ARG A 85 8.14 -6.51 19.29
N ASP A 86 8.67 -7.67 18.92
CA ASP A 86 9.92 -8.19 19.46
C ASP A 86 11.12 -7.36 19.01
N ARG A 87 11.09 -6.88 17.76
CA ARG A 87 12.22 -6.15 17.17
C ARG A 87 12.21 -4.65 17.42
N PHE A 88 11.03 -4.04 17.50
CA PHE A 88 10.88 -2.58 17.53
C PHE A 88 10.04 -2.08 18.71
N GLY A 89 9.21 -2.92 19.33
CA GLY A 89 8.33 -2.56 20.45
C GLY A 89 7.17 -1.62 20.10
N ARG A 90 7.18 -1.01 18.92
CA ARG A 90 6.18 -0.03 18.47
C ARG A 90 6.04 0.00 16.95
N LEU A 91 4.95 0.60 16.47
CA LEU A 91 4.75 0.92 15.06
C LEU A 91 4.23 2.36 14.91
N ASP A 92 4.92 3.18 14.12
CA ASP A 92 4.58 4.59 13.94
C ASP A 92 3.75 4.82 12.66
N VAL A 93 4.04 4.09 11.59
CA VAL A 93 3.34 4.25 10.30
C VAL A 93 2.97 2.90 9.72
N LEU A 94 1.69 2.73 9.35
CA LEU A 94 1.21 1.60 8.56
C LEU A 94 0.73 2.11 7.19
N VAL A 95 1.45 1.78 6.12
CA VAL A 95 1.04 2.08 4.74
C VAL A 95 0.46 0.83 4.11
N ARG A 96 -0.82 0.91 3.76
CA ARG A 96 -1.59 -0.18 3.15
C ARG A 96 -1.71 0.10 1.66
N LEU A 97 -0.98 -0.69 0.89
CA LEU A 97 -0.92 -0.55 -0.56
C LEU A 97 -1.75 -1.61 -1.23
N GLY A 98 -2.66 -1.10 -2.05
CA GLY A 98 -3.51 -1.92 -2.88
C GLY A 98 -2.81 -2.40 -4.15
N PHE A 99 -2.42 -1.47 -5.02
CA PHE A 99 -2.29 -1.76 -6.45
C PHE A 99 -0.86 -1.56 -6.97
N SER A 100 -0.42 -2.39 -7.92
CA SER A 100 0.91 -2.29 -8.55
C SER A 100 0.80 -1.79 -9.99
N PHE A 101 0.87 -0.48 -10.22
CA PHE A 101 1.19 0.07 -11.54
C PHE A 101 2.71 0.13 -11.76
N PRO A 102 3.19 0.12 -13.02
CA PRO A 102 4.53 0.60 -13.36
C PRO A 102 4.67 2.07 -12.92
N VAL A 103 5.78 2.39 -12.24
CA VAL A 103 6.09 3.73 -11.66
C VAL A 103 6.06 4.84 -12.72
N SER A 104 6.23 4.51 -14.00
CA SER A 104 6.16 5.45 -15.13
C SER A 104 4.80 6.13 -15.34
N THR A 105 3.76 5.75 -14.58
CA THR A 105 2.38 6.21 -14.77
C THR A 105 1.88 7.15 -13.67
N LEU A 106 2.65 7.37 -12.60
CA LEU A 106 2.22 8.17 -11.45
C LEU A 106 2.86 9.55 -11.51
N SER A 107 2.02 10.59 -11.54
CA SER A 107 2.50 11.96 -11.40
C SER A 107 3.11 12.17 -10.01
N ASP A 108 4.11 13.05 -9.95
CA ASP A 108 4.86 13.46 -8.76
C ASP A 108 3.97 13.88 -7.56
N TRP A 109 2.70 14.21 -7.83
CA TRP A 109 1.71 14.64 -6.87
C TRP A 109 1.25 13.54 -5.90
N ILE A 110 1.02 12.30 -6.37
CA ILE A 110 0.57 11.19 -5.49
C ILE A 110 1.67 10.79 -4.51
N LEU A 111 2.93 10.78 -4.97
CA LEU A 111 4.10 10.52 -4.13
C LEU A 111 4.27 11.62 -3.08
N ARG A 112 4.06 12.90 -3.46
CA ARG A 112 4.00 14.01 -2.50
C ARG A 112 2.87 13.83 -1.47
N CYS A 113 1.65 13.47 -1.86
CA CYS A 113 0.54 13.27 -0.91
C CYS A 113 0.78 12.15 0.12
N ILE A 114 1.47 11.06 -0.28
CA ILE A 114 1.84 9.98 0.65
C ILE A 114 2.92 10.46 1.64
N VAL A 115 3.83 11.32 1.20
CA VAL A 115 4.93 11.86 2.03
C VAL A 115 4.50 13.06 2.88
N THR A 116 3.56 13.89 2.43
CA THR A 116 3.15 15.13 3.12
C THR A 116 2.01 14.96 4.12
N CYS A 117 1.43 13.76 4.28
CA CYS A 117 0.44 13.43 5.31
C CYS A 117 -0.67 14.49 5.49
N GLU A 118 -1.52 14.69 4.48
CA GLU A 118 -2.90 15.10 4.75
C GLU A 118 -3.75 13.84 4.91
N CYS A 119 -3.98 13.49 6.18
CA CYS A 119 -4.69 12.30 6.60
C CYS A 119 -6.18 12.40 6.26
N LEU A 120 -6.70 11.48 5.45
CA LEU A 120 -8.14 11.21 5.41
C LEU A 120 -8.44 10.00 6.29
N VAL A 121 -8.63 10.27 7.58
CA VAL A 121 -9.34 9.37 8.49
C VAL A 121 -10.83 9.61 8.28
N LEU A 122 -11.57 8.50 8.13
CA LEU A 122 -12.99 8.24 8.38
C LEU A 122 -13.64 7.42 7.24
N LEU A 123 -14.15 6.25 7.63
CA LEU A 123 -15.05 5.37 6.87
C LEU A 123 -16.24 6.18 6.30
N PRO A 124 -16.81 5.88 5.11
CA PRO A 124 -17.26 4.55 4.71
C PRO A 124 -16.86 4.15 3.26
N LEU A 125 -16.72 2.85 3.01
CA LEU A 125 -16.34 2.24 1.71
C LEU A 125 -14.90 2.56 1.24
N GLN A 126 -13.92 2.01 1.95
CA GLN A 126 -12.57 1.87 1.43
C GLN A 126 -12.42 0.50 0.77
N VAL A 127 -12.54 0.45 -0.56
CA VAL A 127 -12.08 -0.71 -1.35
C VAL A 127 -10.56 -0.58 -1.46
N ASN A 128 -9.85 -1.15 -0.48
CA ASN A 128 -8.39 -1.10 -0.43
C ASN A 128 -7.85 -2.13 -1.44
N ASN A 129 -7.59 -1.73 -2.67
CA ASN A 129 -7.41 -2.65 -3.79
C ASN A 129 -6.09 -3.43 -3.76
N ALA A 130 -5.82 -4.29 -2.76
CA ALA A 130 -4.71 -5.25 -2.79
C ALA A 130 -4.65 -5.95 -4.16
N GLY A 131 -3.47 -6.37 -4.60
CA GLY A 131 -3.11 -6.58 -6.01
C GLY A 131 -3.84 -7.68 -6.80
N VAL A 132 -5.09 -7.99 -6.46
CA VAL A 132 -6.06 -8.80 -7.19
C VAL A 132 -7.10 -7.86 -7.79
N SER A 133 -7.07 -7.74 -9.11
CA SER A 133 -8.15 -7.14 -9.87
C SER A 133 -9.38 -8.02 -9.71
N GLY A 134 -10.44 -7.52 -9.07
CA GLY A 134 -11.73 -8.23 -8.95
C GLY A 134 -12.49 -8.36 -10.28
N VAL A 135 -11.81 -8.03 -11.37
CA VAL A 135 -12.35 -7.98 -12.71
C VAL A 135 -11.33 -8.55 -13.68
N ARG A 136 -11.79 -9.27 -14.69
CA ARG A 136 -11.00 -9.73 -15.82
C ARG A 136 -11.18 -8.75 -16.98
N MET A 137 -10.06 -8.15 -17.38
CA MET A 137 -10.01 -7.21 -18.47
C MET A 137 -9.49 -7.88 -19.75
N ASP A 138 -10.23 -7.76 -20.84
CA ASP A 138 -9.74 -8.07 -22.18
C ASP A 138 -9.08 -6.82 -22.79
N ILE A 139 -7.76 -6.78 -22.71
CA ILE A 139 -6.95 -5.65 -23.17
C ILE A 139 -6.83 -5.65 -24.72
N GLY A 140 -7.05 -6.79 -25.38
CA GLY A 140 -6.74 -6.95 -26.80
C GLY A 140 -5.26 -6.70 -27.10
N ASP A 141 -4.96 -5.88 -28.12
CA ASP A 141 -3.59 -5.49 -28.49
C ASP A 141 -2.95 -4.55 -27.45
N PRO A 142 -1.81 -4.90 -26.83
CA PRO A 142 -1.10 -4.04 -25.88
C PRO A 142 -0.73 -2.66 -26.44
N ALA A 143 -0.58 -2.49 -27.75
CA ALA A 143 -0.30 -1.20 -28.38
C ALA A 143 -1.51 -0.23 -28.29
N ALA A 144 -2.73 -0.76 -28.20
CA ALA A 144 -3.96 0.03 -28.07
C ALA A 144 -4.03 0.76 -26.72
N LEU A 145 -3.43 0.21 -25.65
CA LEU A 145 -3.37 0.86 -24.33
C LEU A 145 -2.68 2.24 -24.38
N HIS A 146 -1.68 2.41 -25.25
CA HIS A 146 -1.00 3.69 -25.39
C HIS A 146 -1.93 4.75 -25.98
N GLN A 147 -2.67 4.41 -27.05
CA GLN A 147 -3.66 5.30 -27.66
C GLN A 147 -4.83 5.62 -26.73
N VAL A 148 -5.35 4.62 -26.01
CA VAL A 148 -6.38 4.82 -24.99
C VAL A 148 -5.92 5.82 -23.93
N ARG A 149 -4.64 5.79 -23.56
CA ARG A 149 -4.08 6.68 -22.53
C ARG A 149 -3.89 8.12 -23.02
N THR A 150 -3.49 8.32 -24.28
CA THR A 150 -3.10 9.64 -24.80
C THR A 150 -4.23 10.40 -25.48
N SER A 151 -5.24 9.67 -26.00
CA SER A 151 -6.17 10.23 -26.99
C SER A 151 -7.64 10.20 -26.56
N MET A 152 -7.96 9.53 -25.45
CA MET A 152 -9.34 9.45 -24.93
C MET A 152 -9.53 10.32 -23.69
N SER A 153 -10.69 10.98 -23.62
CA SER A 153 -11.17 11.65 -22.41
C SER A 153 -11.32 10.65 -21.24
N ALA A 154 -11.48 11.16 -20.02
CA ALA A 154 -11.69 10.30 -18.85
C ALA A 154 -12.96 9.44 -18.96
N VAL A 155 -14.01 9.97 -19.62
CA VAL A 155 -15.29 9.27 -19.82
C VAL A 155 -15.16 8.18 -20.88
N GLU A 156 -14.54 8.49 -22.03
CA GLU A 156 -14.31 7.50 -23.09
C GLU A 156 -13.42 6.35 -22.62
N ARG A 157 -12.40 6.65 -21.79
CA ARG A 157 -11.62 5.60 -21.14
C ARG A 157 -12.50 4.73 -20.27
N LEU A 158 -13.31 5.31 -19.39
CA LEU A 158 -14.18 4.57 -18.49
C LEU A 158 -15.15 3.65 -19.26
N GLU A 159 -15.76 4.13 -20.34
CA GLU A 159 -16.63 3.33 -21.21
C GLU A 159 -15.87 2.21 -21.91
N TRP A 160 -14.66 2.50 -22.41
CA TRP A 160 -13.78 1.51 -23.02
C TRP A 160 -13.41 0.40 -22.03
N PHE A 161 -13.11 0.77 -20.77
CA PHE A 161 -12.87 -0.16 -19.66
C PHE A 161 -14.12 -1.00 -19.40
N ASN A 162 -15.30 -0.39 -19.23
CA ASN A 162 -16.54 -1.09 -18.91
C ASN A 162 -16.93 -2.15 -19.96
N GLN A 163 -16.74 -1.86 -21.25
CA GLN A 163 -17.08 -2.80 -22.33
C GLN A 163 -16.16 -4.03 -22.40
N ARG A 164 -14.97 -3.95 -21.80
CA ARG A 164 -13.91 -4.96 -21.87
C ARG A 164 -13.63 -5.62 -20.53
N THR A 165 -14.44 -5.30 -19.53
CA THR A 165 -14.29 -5.78 -18.17
C THR A 165 -15.42 -6.75 -17.88
N THR A 166 -15.04 -7.95 -17.46
CA THR A 166 -15.95 -8.94 -16.90
C THR A 166 -15.70 -9.06 -15.41
N GLU A 167 -16.75 -9.31 -14.64
CA GLU A 167 -16.69 -9.37 -13.17
C GLU A 167 -17.12 -10.78 -12.71
N PRO A 168 -16.27 -11.80 -12.86
CA PRO A 168 -16.62 -13.13 -12.38
C PRO A 168 -16.61 -13.15 -10.85
N PHE A 169 -17.44 -14.02 -10.28
CA PHE A 169 -17.72 -14.05 -8.84
C PHE A 169 -16.46 -14.38 -8.04
N GLU A 170 -15.68 -15.35 -8.50
CA GLU A 170 -14.47 -15.83 -7.83
C GLU A 170 -13.41 -14.74 -7.72
N GLU A 171 -13.20 -13.97 -8.79
CA GLU A 171 -12.28 -12.83 -8.81
C GLU A 171 -12.77 -11.69 -7.92
N ALA A 172 -14.09 -11.43 -7.90
CA ALA A 172 -14.69 -10.46 -6.99
C ALA A 172 -14.57 -10.86 -5.52
N GLU A 173 -14.74 -12.15 -5.21
CA GLU A 173 -14.56 -12.72 -3.87
C GLU A 173 -13.08 -12.62 -3.44
N GLU A 174 -12.14 -12.99 -4.31
CA GLU A 174 -10.71 -12.89 -4.03
C GLU A 174 -10.28 -11.42 -3.81
N CYS A 175 -10.84 -10.52 -4.61
CA CYS A 175 -10.72 -9.07 -4.45
C CYS A 175 -11.18 -8.68 -3.04
N LEU A 176 -12.44 -8.93 -2.64
CA LEU A 176 -12.92 -8.55 -1.31
C LEU A 176 -12.10 -9.16 -0.17
N ARG A 177 -11.73 -10.45 -0.30
CA ARG A 177 -10.91 -11.18 0.66
C ARG A 177 -9.56 -10.49 0.89
N THR A 178 -8.88 -10.10 -0.18
CA THR A 178 -7.54 -9.50 -0.08
C THR A 178 -7.62 -8.01 0.25
N ASN A 179 -8.55 -7.33 -0.43
CA ASN A 179 -8.63 -5.89 -0.51
C ASN A 179 -9.25 -5.30 0.74
N TYR A 180 -10.35 -5.87 1.19
CA TYR A 180 -11.05 -5.39 2.36
C TYR A 180 -10.65 -6.19 3.60
N HIS A 181 -10.95 -7.49 3.60
CA HIS A 181 -10.81 -8.33 4.79
C HIS A 181 -9.35 -8.52 5.20
N GLY A 182 -8.46 -8.85 4.26
CA GLY A 182 -7.06 -9.09 4.59
C GLY A 182 -6.38 -7.87 5.20
N THR A 183 -6.74 -6.69 4.69
CA THR A 183 -6.14 -5.44 5.14
C THR A 183 -6.75 -4.96 6.47
N LYS A 184 -8.03 -5.23 6.69
CA LYS A 184 -8.65 -5.13 8.02
C LYS A 184 -7.90 -6.01 9.03
N ASN A 185 -7.68 -7.28 8.72
CA ASN A 185 -7.01 -8.23 9.62
C ASN A 185 -5.58 -7.79 9.98
N VAL A 186 -4.81 -7.29 9.00
CA VAL A 186 -3.47 -6.73 9.26
C VAL A 186 -3.54 -5.53 10.20
N THR A 187 -4.55 -4.67 10.03
CA THR A 187 -4.72 -3.49 10.89
C THR A 187 -5.08 -3.91 12.31
N GLU A 188 -5.99 -4.87 12.47
CA GLU A 188 -6.38 -5.40 13.78
C GLU A 188 -5.19 -6.05 14.50
N ALA A 189 -4.37 -6.84 13.79
CA ALA A 189 -3.17 -7.45 14.37
C ALA A 189 -2.12 -6.43 14.82
N LEU A 190 -1.99 -5.32 14.09
CA LEU A 190 -1.01 -4.26 14.39
C LEU A 190 -1.56 -3.15 15.29
N LEU A 191 -2.87 -3.13 15.56
CA LEU A 191 -3.53 -2.06 16.33
C LEU A 191 -2.90 -1.85 17.71
N PRO A 192 -2.56 -2.89 18.50
CA PRO A 192 -1.90 -2.68 19.80
C PRO A 192 -0.55 -1.97 19.68
N LEU A 193 0.20 -2.20 18.60
CA LEU A 193 1.50 -1.57 18.33
C LEU A 193 1.37 -0.15 17.80
N LEU A 194 0.30 0.15 17.07
CA LEU A 194 -0.03 1.50 16.64
C LEU A 194 -0.45 2.34 17.85
N LEU A 195 -1.29 1.81 18.73
CA LEU A 195 -1.75 2.52 19.93
C LEU A 195 -0.63 2.82 20.94
N SER A 196 0.51 2.11 20.87
CA SER A 196 1.68 2.41 21.71
C SER A 196 2.52 3.58 21.20
N SER A 197 2.31 4.03 19.96
CA SER A 197 2.97 5.22 19.41
C SER A 197 2.13 6.48 19.64
N SER A 198 2.77 7.53 20.14
CA SER A 198 2.14 8.84 20.33
C SER A 198 1.84 9.58 19.01
N ASP A 199 2.37 9.09 17.89
CA ASP A 199 2.21 9.71 16.57
C ASP A 199 1.84 8.68 15.49
N ALA A 200 1.06 7.67 15.86
CA ALA A 200 0.66 6.61 14.94
C ALA A 200 -0.11 7.15 13.72
N ARG A 201 0.16 6.60 12.54
CA ARG A 201 -0.53 6.91 11.28
C ARG A 201 -0.87 5.64 10.52
N VAL A 202 -2.09 5.57 9.98
CA VAL A 202 -2.51 4.52 9.04
C VAL A 202 -2.89 5.19 7.73
N VAL A 203 -2.21 4.80 6.66
CA VAL A 203 -2.43 5.33 5.30
C VAL A 203 -2.99 4.24 4.42
N ASN A 204 -4.15 4.52 3.80
CA ASN A 204 -4.87 3.57 2.97
C ASN A 204 -4.84 4.05 1.54
N VAL A 205 -4.10 3.35 0.69
CA VAL A 205 -4.07 3.70 -0.72
C VAL A 205 -5.30 3.11 -1.41
N SER A 206 -6.25 4.01 -1.68
CA SER A 206 -7.51 3.74 -2.36
C SER A 206 -7.46 4.16 -3.83
N SER A 207 -8.58 4.04 -4.52
CA SER A 207 -8.75 4.39 -5.94
C SER A 207 -9.91 5.38 -6.12
N SER A 208 -9.83 6.23 -7.14
CA SER A 208 -10.94 7.07 -7.57
C SER A 208 -12.18 6.26 -8.01
N TYR A 209 -11.99 4.99 -8.38
CA TYR A 209 -13.07 4.05 -8.65
C TYR A 209 -13.89 3.69 -7.39
N GLY A 210 -13.35 3.92 -6.19
CA GLY A 210 -14.09 3.73 -4.93
C GLY A 210 -15.06 4.86 -4.61
N LEU A 211 -15.12 5.94 -5.41
CA LEU A 211 -16.03 7.05 -5.16
C LEU A 211 -17.48 6.63 -5.43
N LEU A 212 -18.38 6.89 -4.48
CA LEU A 212 -19.81 6.55 -4.61
C LEU A 212 -20.47 7.12 -5.87
N ARG A 213 -20.00 8.27 -6.37
CA ARG A 213 -20.49 8.87 -7.63
C ARG A 213 -20.23 8.01 -8.87
N VAL A 214 -19.26 7.09 -8.80
CA VAL A 214 -18.93 6.14 -9.88
C VAL A 214 -19.92 4.97 -9.88
N PHE A 215 -20.50 4.63 -8.73
CA PHE A 215 -21.50 3.57 -8.56
C PHE A 215 -22.93 4.05 -8.86
N GLN A 216 -23.14 4.88 -9.90
CA GLN A 216 -24.50 5.21 -10.33
C GLN A 216 -25.21 3.93 -10.82
N TRP A 217 -25.87 3.26 -9.88
CA TRP A 217 -26.76 2.14 -10.13
C TRP A 217 -27.82 2.65 -11.10
N ARG A 218 -27.89 2.07 -12.31
CA ARG A 218 -29.06 2.26 -13.17
C ARG A 218 -30.24 1.78 -12.34
N ARG A 219 -31.07 2.73 -11.88
CA ARG A 219 -32.40 2.41 -11.34
C ARG A 219 -33.18 1.79 -12.50
N THR A 220 -33.17 0.47 -12.60
CA THR A 220 -34.19 -0.30 -13.33
C THR A 220 -35.46 -0.32 -12.51
#